data_AF-A0A3M1I255-F1
#
_entry.id   AF-A0A3M1I255-F1
#
_cell.length_a   1.000
_cell.length_b   1.000
_cell.length_c   1.000
_cell.angle_alpha   90.00
_cell.angle_beta   90.00
_cell.angle_gamma   90.00
#
_symmetry.space_group_name_H-M   'P 1'
#
loop_
_entity.id
_entity.type
_entity.pdbx_description
1 polymer ?
#
loop_
_entity_poly.entity_id
_entity_poly.type
_entity_poly.pdbx_seq_one_letter_code
_entity_poly.pdbx_strand_id
1 'polypeptide(L)'
;MKRRALAVLLSLVSLVLFVALSLAASPASAQTYRFALEQEVVHVYLNGDGTLDLEYTFLFANDKDASPIDFVDVGLPDEEYLYGDLSHVRAEVNGQPIEEIAPSPYVFPGLALALGEHAIRPGERGEVHVFIPGVKAQYYPDTTSGDYASFQFSPTWFGEEFVHGESDITVTFHLPPGVAPAEPRWHEAPEGFPAEPETGFDEEGRITYTWHNPQANGFTQYIFGLSIPRQYVLSAIVLAEKRLLLTITPEGALDVYYFLAFKNDSRNTPLSQFSLRDAYGYRSEVASLQAAVDGTPLAADALSVEYGDIHLDLGEQAIQSGQSGTVEVRYLLTGQTFTSSWYQERYRRVKLDFEPAGFTEDWLFGPTDLTVRVTLPPGLSEADLDMLTPDDLGEPRFEHDAEGHLVLLWEVSAVSPSTPQYLDLEMPSGVVPESAVYRFPPPGLLERLGIDEDTAMLFSCIAFIAGVIVVSTYQARRRKMQYFPPKIKIEGHGIKRGLTAVEAAILMEQPLDKVMT
;
A
#
# COMPACT_ATOMS: atom_id res chain seq x y z
N MET A 1 -10.82 -18.56 34.04
CA MET A 1 -12.18 -18.81 33.50
C MET A 1 -12.55 -17.92 32.32
N LYS A 2 -12.30 -16.60 32.35
CA LYS A 2 -12.69 -15.65 31.27
C LYS A 2 -12.13 -15.96 29.87
N ARG A 3 -10.89 -16.44 29.75
CA ARG A 3 -10.26 -16.80 28.45
C ARG A 3 -10.87 -18.03 27.76
N ARG A 4 -11.41 -18.99 28.53
CA ARG A 4 -12.08 -20.19 27.97
C ARG A 4 -13.49 -19.86 27.47
N ALA A 5 -14.18 -18.92 28.12
CA ALA A 5 -15.48 -18.44 27.66
C ALA A 5 -15.36 -17.61 26.36
N LEU A 6 -14.31 -16.79 26.24
CA LEU A 6 -14.05 -16.00 25.04
C LEU A 6 -13.73 -16.87 23.81
N ALA A 7 -12.92 -17.92 23.99
CA ALA A 7 -12.61 -18.86 22.92
C ALA A 7 -13.84 -19.64 22.43
N VAL A 8 -14.71 -20.07 23.36
CA VAL A 8 -15.98 -20.76 23.01
C VAL A 8 -16.95 -19.83 22.30
N LEU A 9 -17.01 -18.55 22.70
CA LEU A 9 -17.82 -17.52 22.04
C LEU A 9 -17.31 -17.24 20.62
N LEU A 10 -16.00 -17.08 20.42
CA LEU A 10 -15.39 -16.88 19.10
C LEU A 10 -15.63 -18.07 18.16
N SER A 11 -15.53 -19.31 18.66
CA SER A 11 -15.84 -20.51 17.88
C SER A 11 -17.31 -20.63 17.51
N LEU A 12 -18.23 -20.23 18.40
CA LEU A 12 -19.67 -20.20 18.10
C LEU A 12 -20.01 -19.13 17.06
N VAL A 13 -19.40 -17.94 17.15
CA VAL A 13 -19.58 -16.87 16.17
C VAL A 13 -19.07 -17.30 14.80
N SER A 14 -17.88 -17.91 14.72
CA SER A 14 -17.32 -18.39 13.45
C SER A 14 -18.15 -19.53 12.83
N LEU A 15 -18.72 -20.43 13.66
CA LEU A 15 -19.62 -21.49 13.20
C LEU A 15 -20.96 -20.95 12.68
N VAL A 16 -21.53 -19.94 13.35
CA VAL A 16 -22.77 -19.28 12.89
C VAL A 16 -22.53 -18.51 11.60
N LEU A 17 -21.37 -17.84 11.46
CA LEU A 17 -20.97 -17.16 10.23
C LEU A 17 -20.83 -18.15 9.07
N PHE A 18 -20.20 -19.31 9.32
CA PHE A 18 -20.04 -20.38 8.33
C PHE A 18 -21.38 -20.98 7.87
N VAL A 19 -22.32 -21.18 8.79
CA VAL A 19 -23.68 -21.68 8.47
C VAL A 19 -24.49 -20.61 7.73
N ALA A 20 -24.34 -19.34 8.08
CA ALA A 20 -25.00 -18.22 7.39
C ALA A 20 -24.49 -18.05 5.95
N LEU A 21 -23.17 -18.12 5.72
CA LEU A 21 -22.59 -18.02 4.36
C LEU A 21 -22.95 -19.22 3.47
N SER A 22 -23.06 -20.42 4.04
CA SER A 22 -23.40 -21.63 3.26
C SER A 22 -24.89 -21.74 2.93
N LEU A 23 -25.77 -21.05 3.67
CA LEU A 23 -27.21 -20.98 3.40
C LEU A 23 -27.60 -19.81 2.48
N ALA A 24 -26.70 -18.85 2.24
CA ALA A 24 -26.93 -17.69 1.37
C ALA A 24 -26.64 -17.95 -0.13
N ALA A 25 -26.11 -19.12 -0.48
CA ALA A 25 -25.85 -19.49 -1.87
C ALA A 25 -27.16 -19.82 -2.61
N SER A 26 -27.88 -18.78 -3.01
CA SER A 26 -28.94 -18.90 -4.02
C SER A 26 -28.30 -19.13 -5.40
N PRO A 27 -28.96 -19.85 -6.33
CA PRO A 27 -28.53 -19.83 -7.72
C PRO A 27 -28.61 -18.38 -8.22
N ALA A 28 -27.45 -17.75 -8.44
CA ALA A 28 -27.39 -16.49 -9.15
C ALA A 28 -27.95 -16.74 -10.55
N SER A 29 -29.03 -16.04 -10.92
CA SER A 29 -29.32 -15.85 -12.34
C SER A 29 -28.06 -15.24 -12.94
N ALA A 30 -27.38 -15.98 -13.82
CA ALA A 30 -26.20 -15.45 -14.49
C ALA A 30 -26.65 -14.22 -15.28
N GLN A 31 -26.19 -13.04 -14.87
CA GLN A 31 -26.38 -11.82 -15.66
C GLN A 31 -25.67 -12.04 -17.00
N THR A 32 -26.38 -11.76 -18.08
CA THR A 32 -25.89 -11.88 -19.45
C THR A 32 -25.44 -10.51 -19.94
N TYR A 33 -24.46 -9.91 -19.27
CA TYR A 33 -23.88 -8.65 -19.75
C TYR A 33 -23.23 -8.89 -21.11
N ARG A 34 -23.58 -8.04 -22.07
CA ARG A 34 -22.97 -8.05 -23.40
C ARG A 34 -23.20 -6.71 -24.08
N PHE A 35 -22.13 -6.02 -24.44
CA PHE A 35 -22.21 -4.67 -24.98
C PHE A 35 -21.05 -4.37 -25.93
N ALA A 36 -21.22 -3.37 -26.77
CA ALA A 36 -20.11 -2.71 -27.46
C ALA A 36 -19.73 -1.43 -26.71
N LEU A 37 -18.44 -1.21 -26.54
CA LEU A 37 -17.89 0.08 -26.11
C LEU A 37 -17.55 0.85 -27.39
N GLU A 38 -18.50 1.66 -27.87
CA GLU A 38 -18.34 2.37 -29.15
C GLU A 38 -17.24 3.45 -29.05
N GLN A 39 -17.10 4.08 -27.88
CA GLN A 39 -16.09 5.10 -27.61
C GLN A 39 -15.61 5.06 -26.15
N GLU A 40 -14.32 5.31 -25.97
CA GLU A 40 -13.70 5.64 -24.69
C GLU A 40 -12.77 6.84 -24.87
N VAL A 41 -13.05 7.92 -24.15
CA VAL A 41 -12.17 9.10 -24.09
C VAL A 41 -11.73 9.26 -22.64
N VAL A 42 -10.42 9.35 -22.43
CA VAL A 42 -9.87 9.66 -21.11
C VAL A 42 -8.94 10.86 -21.18
N HIS A 43 -9.19 11.82 -20.31
CA HIS A 43 -8.26 12.90 -19.99
C HIS A 43 -7.59 12.60 -18.65
N VAL A 44 -6.26 12.65 -18.66
CA VAL A 44 -5.40 12.42 -17.49
C VAL A 44 -4.70 13.73 -17.17
N TYR A 45 -5.15 14.43 -16.14
CA TYR A 45 -4.57 15.69 -15.70
C TYR A 45 -3.49 15.44 -14.66
N LEU A 46 -2.23 15.67 -15.01
CA LEU A 46 -1.12 15.51 -14.09
C LEU A 46 -0.94 16.79 -13.27
N ASN A 47 -1.04 16.67 -11.95
CA ASN A 47 -0.99 17.81 -11.04
C ASN A 47 0.42 18.01 -10.47
N GLY A 48 0.65 19.23 -9.94
CA GLY A 48 1.96 19.62 -9.42
C GLY A 48 2.37 18.93 -8.13
N ASP A 49 1.39 18.44 -7.39
CA ASP A 49 1.49 17.84 -6.06
C ASP A 49 1.66 16.30 -6.10
N GLY A 50 1.81 15.72 -7.29
CA GLY A 50 1.97 14.27 -7.45
C GLY A 50 0.66 13.51 -7.54
N THR A 51 -0.47 14.21 -7.63
CA THR A 51 -1.77 13.61 -7.95
C THR A 51 -2.08 13.69 -9.44
N LEU A 52 -3.14 13.00 -9.85
CA LEU A 52 -3.76 13.13 -11.14
C LEU A 52 -5.29 13.20 -11.00
N ASP A 53 -5.93 13.95 -11.90
CA ASP A 53 -7.38 13.92 -12.07
C ASP A 53 -7.71 13.12 -13.33
N LEU A 54 -8.69 12.22 -13.23
CA LEU A 54 -9.15 11.40 -14.34
C LEU A 54 -10.53 11.87 -14.79
N GLU A 55 -10.70 12.07 -16.08
CA GLU A 55 -12.00 12.34 -16.68
C GLU A 55 -12.25 11.33 -17.80
N TYR A 56 -13.22 10.44 -17.59
CA TYR A 56 -13.61 9.44 -18.57
C TYR A 56 -14.95 9.78 -19.20
N THR A 57 -15.08 9.49 -20.49
CA THR A 57 -16.36 9.38 -21.21
C THR A 57 -16.41 8.03 -21.90
N PHE A 58 -17.41 7.22 -21.56
CA PHE A 58 -17.69 5.93 -22.18
C PHE A 58 -19.00 6.00 -22.97
N LEU A 59 -19.00 5.58 -24.23
CA LEU A 59 -20.23 5.39 -25.00
C LEU A 59 -20.51 3.90 -25.16
N PHE A 60 -21.51 3.41 -24.43
CA PHE A 60 -21.93 2.02 -24.49
C PHE A 60 -23.10 1.83 -25.47
N ALA A 61 -23.11 0.69 -26.16
CA ALA A 61 -24.26 0.14 -26.85
C ALA A 61 -24.58 -1.24 -26.27
N ASN A 62 -25.69 -1.36 -25.54
CA ASN A 62 -26.07 -2.60 -24.89
C ASN A 62 -26.79 -3.53 -25.87
N ASP A 63 -26.47 -4.82 -25.85
CA ASP A 63 -27.10 -5.78 -26.76
C ASP A 63 -28.59 -5.97 -26.42
N LYS A 64 -29.42 -6.28 -27.43
CA LYS A 64 -30.88 -6.42 -27.27
C LYS A 64 -31.31 -7.55 -26.33
N ASP A 65 -30.48 -8.59 -26.23
CA ASP A 65 -30.75 -9.79 -25.42
C ASP A 65 -29.88 -9.82 -24.13
N ALA A 66 -29.17 -8.75 -23.84
CA ALA A 66 -28.31 -8.63 -22.66
C ALA A 66 -29.10 -8.25 -21.40
N SER A 67 -28.44 -8.34 -20.25
CA SER A 67 -28.91 -7.67 -19.03
C SER A 67 -28.72 -6.15 -19.15
N PRO A 68 -29.54 -5.31 -18.49
CA PRO A 68 -29.28 -3.87 -18.41
C PRO A 68 -27.88 -3.62 -17.85
N ILE A 69 -27.17 -2.60 -18.36
CA ILE A 69 -25.94 -2.12 -17.73
C ILE A 69 -26.37 -1.25 -16.56
N ASP A 70 -26.33 -1.82 -15.37
CA ASP A 70 -26.74 -1.21 -14.10
C ASP A 70 -25.55 -0.73 -13.26
N PHE A 71 -24.35 -1.22 -13.55
CA PHE A 71 -23.09 -0.75 -12.99
C PHE A 71 -22.03 -0.55 -14.09
N VAL A 72 -21.17 0.44 -13.92
CA VAL A 72 -19.93 0.59 -14.68
C VAL A 72 -18.77 0.62 -13.70
N ASP A 73 -17.86 -0.34 -13.82
CA ASP A 73 -16.64 -0.40 -13.02
C ASP A 73 -15.50 0.34 -13.72
N VAL A 74 -14.86 1.28 -13.02
CA VAL A 74 -13.78 2.12 -13.53
C VAL A 74 -12.51 1.81 -12.75
N GLY A 75 -11.45 1.41 -13.44
CA GLY A 75 -10.17 1.07 -12.83
C GLY A 75 -9.44 2.31 -12.31
N LEU A 76 -8.74 2.17 -11.19
CA LEU A 76 -7.88 3.20 -10.63
C LEU A 76 -6.41 2.76 -10.66
N PRO A 77 -5.46 3.70 -10.73
CA PRO A 77 -4.03 3.40 -10.60
C PRO A 77 -3.59 3.20 -9.14
N ASP A 78 -4.41 3.57 -8.14
CA ASP A 78 -4.01 3.57 -6.72
C ASP A 78 -5.15 3.05 -5.82
N GLU A 79 -4.81 2.18 -4.87
CA GLU A 79 -5.78 1.62 -3.91
C GLU A 79 -6.02 2.52 -2.70
N GLU A 80 -5.06 3.40 -2.36
CA GLU A 80 -5.16 4.32 -1.21
C GLU A 80 -6.38 5.25 -1.38
N TYR A 81 -6.65 5.65 -2.62
CA TYR A 81 -7.84 6.43 -3.00
C TYR A 81 -9.17 5.82 -2.52
N LEU A 82 -9.30 4.49 -2.49
CA LEU A 82 -10.56 3.81 -2.12
C LEU A 82 -10.89 3.90 -0.63
N TYR A 83 -9.90 4.22 0.22
CA TYR A 83 -10.08 4.37 1.66
C TYR A 83 -10.37 5.83 2.06
N GLY A 84 -10.35 6.76 1.09
CA GLY A 84 -10.59 8.19 1.29
C GLY A 84 -12.05 8.62 1.15
N ASP A 85 -12.26 9.93 1.06
CA ASP A 85 -13.58 10.53 0.80
C ASP A 85 -13.90 10.55 -0.70
N LEU A 86 -14.84 9.71 -1.11
CA LEU A 86 -15.32 9.63 -2.50
C LEU A 86 -16.35 10.71 -2.87
N SER A 87 -16.72 11.60 -1.94
CA SER A 87 -17.73 12.66 -2.17
C SER A 87 -17.34 13.67 -3.25
N HIS A 88 -16.07 13.69 -3.64
CA HIS A 88 -15.53 14.55 -4.69
C HIS A 88 -15.63 13.94 -6.09
N VAL A 89 -15.89 12.63 -6.20
CA VAL A 89 -16.12 11.96 -7.48
C VAL A 89 -17.48 12.39 -8.03
N ARG A 90 -17.52 12.77 -9.31
CA ARG A 90 -18.77 13.15 -9.99
C ARG A 90 -18.96 12.24 -11.18
N ALA A 91 -20.14 11.66 -11.33
CA ALA A 91 -20.47 10.85 -12.47
C ALA A 91 -21.89 11.14 -12.95
N GLU A 92 -22.11 10.93 -14.25
CA GLU A 92 -23.42 11.05 -14.87
C GLU A 92 -23.61 10.01 -15.96
N VAL A 93 -24.87 9.68 -16.24
CA VAL A 93 -25.28 8.87 -17.39
C VAL A 93 -26.31 9.64 -18.20
N ASN A 94 -26.01 9.90 -19.47
CA ASN A 94 -26.83 10.74 -20.37
C ASN A 94 -27.21 12.11 -19.75
N GLY A 95 -26.27 12.75 -19.06
CA GLY A 95 -26.48 14.02 -18.36
C GLY A 95 -27.33 13.94 -17.08
N GLN A 96 -27.62 12.75 -16.56
CA GLN A 96 -28.26 12.55 -15.25
C GLN A 96 -27.23 12.11 -14.20
N PRO A 97 -27.15 12.75 -13.03
CA PRO A 97 -26.19 12.39 -12.00
C PRO A 97 -26.32 10.93 -11.52
N ILE A 98 -25.17 10.32 -11.26
CA ILE A 98 -25.04 9.03 -10.58
C ILE A 98 -24.69 9.32 -9.11
N GLU A 99 -25.60 9.00 -8.20
CA GLU A 99 -25.48 9.33 -6.77
C GLU A 99 -24.78 8.24 -5.95
N GLU A 100 -24.81 6.99 -6.43
CA GLU A 100 -24.25 5.85 -5.73
C GLU A 100 -22.93 5.43 -6.40
N ILE A 101 -21.83 5.90 -5.80
CA ILE A 101 -20.44 5.62 -6.18
C ILE A 101 -19.76 4.96 -4.98
N ALA A 102 -19.14 3.80 -5.18
CA ALA A 102 -18.50 3.04 -4.12
C ALA A 102 -17.28 2.28 -4.65
N PRO A 103 -16.39 1.75 -3.78
CA PRO A 103 -15.36 0.82 -4.21
C PRO A 103 -15.96 -0.37 -4.95
N SER A 104 -15.37 -0.72 -6.10
CA SER A 104 -15.85 -1.82 -6.92
C SER A 104 -15.61 -3.17 -6.23
N PRO A 105 -16.60 -4.09 -6.21
CA PRO A 105 -16.39 -5.46 -5.77
C PRO A 105 -15.77 -6.36 -6.84
N TYR A 106 -15.60 -5.86 -8.08
CA TYR A 106 -15.14 -6.63 -9.24
C TYR A 106 -13.78 -6.18 -9.77
N VAL A 107 -13.50 -4.87 -9.71
CA VAL A 107 -12.25 -4.27 -10.16
C VAL A 107 -11.50 -3.74 -8.94
N PHE A 108 -10.26 -4.20 -8.75
CA PHE A 108 -9.41 -3.74 -7.66
C PHE A 108 -8.01 -3.35 -8.15
N PRO A 109 -7.57 -2.09 -7.91
CA PRO A 109 -8.35 -0.97 -7.37
C PRO A 109 -9.33 -0.37 -8.41
N GLY A 110 -10.54 0.00 -7.99
CA GLY A 110 -11.55 0.56 -8.89
C GLY A 110 -12.83 1.05 -8.19
N LEU A 111 -13.63 1.86 -8.90
CA LEU A 111 -14.93 2.37 -8.46
C LEU A 111 -16.06 1.71 -9.22
N ALA A 112 -17.17 1.40 -8.56
CA ALA A 112 -18.43 1.03 -9.17
C ALA A 112 -19.35 2.24 -9.23
N LEU A 113 -19.81 2.59 -10.43
CA LEU A 113 -20.82 3.61 -10.69
C LEU A 113 -22.18 2.93 -10.82
N ALA A 114 -23.08 3.12 -9.85
CA ALA A 114 -24.41 2.49 -9.88
C ALA A 114 -25.40 3.35 -10.66
N LEU A 115 -25.73 2.96 -11.89
CA LEU A 115 -26.60 3.75 -12.78
C LEU A 115 -28.06 3.79 -12.30
N GLY A 116 -28.46 2.86 -11.41
CA GLY A 116 -29.77 2.85 -10.78
C GLY A 116 -30.92 2.84 -11.79
N GLU A 117 -31.86 3.77 -11.63
CA GLU A 117 -33.01 3.90 -12.54
C GLU A 117 -32.61 4.32 -13.97
N HIS A 118 -31.38 4.83 -14.15
CA HIS A 118 -30.81 5.25 -15.42
C HIS A 118 -29.94 4.16 -16.09
N ALA A 119 -30.04 2.91 -15.63
CA ALA A 119 -29.39 1.77 -16.27
C ALA A 119 -29.64 1.70 -17.78
N ILE A 120 -28.59 1.43 -18.56
CA ILE A 120 -28.66 1.35 -20.03
C ILE A 120 -29.39 0.06 -20.41
N ARG A 121 -30.63 0.18 -20.90
CA ARG A 121 -31.47 -1.00 -21.13
C ARG A 121 -31.01 -1.81 -22.35
N PRO A 122 -31.44 -3.07 -22.46
CA PRO A 122 -31.09 -3.91 -23.60
C PRO A 122 -31.50 -3.24 -24.92
N GLY A 123 -30.54 -3.11 -25.85
CA GLY A 123 -30.74 -2.46 -27.14
C GLY A 123 -30.62 -0.93 -27.14
N GLU A 124 -30.34 -0.30 -25.99
CA GLU A 124 -30.12 1.14 -25.87
C GLU A 124 -28.64 1.50 -25.89
N ARG A 125 -28.37 2.80 -26.09
CA ARG A 125 -27.06 3.40 -25.89
C ARG A 125 -27.07 4.29 -24.66
N GLY A 126 -25.94 4.41 -24.00
CA GLY A 126 -25.76 5.38 -22.92
C GLY A 126 -24.35 5.90 -22.89
N GLU A 127 -24.23 7.21 -22.69
CA GLU A 127 -22.97 7.89 -22.41
C GLU A 127 -22.80 7.96 -20.90
N VAL A 128 -21.68 7.48 -20.38
CA VAL A 128 -21.30 7.56 -18.97
C VAL A 128 -20.08 8.44 -18.87
N HIS A 129 -20.19 9.53 -18.11
CA HIS A 129 -19.09 10.44 -17.81
C HIS A 129 -18.74 10.32 -16.33
N VAL A 130 -17.44 10.34 -16.02
CA VAL A 130 -16.96 10.37 -14.63
C VAL A 130 -15.70 11.22 -14.50
N PHE A 131 -15.69 12.07 -13.48
CA PHE A 131 -14.55 12.85 -13.04
C PHE A 131 -14.09 12.39 -11.65
N ILE A 132 -12.84 11.98 -11.56
CA ILE A 132 -12.20 11.39 -10.38
C ILE A 132 -10.98 12.26 -10.01
N PRO A 133 -11.11 13.23 -9.09
CA PRO A 133 -10.02 14.13 -8.74
C PRO A 133 -9.07 13.54 -7.70
N GLY A 134 -7.81 13.94 -7.73
CA GLY A 134 -6.85 13.76 -6.63
C GLY A 134 -6.36 12.33 -6.43
N VAL A 135 -6.33 11.52 -7.48
CA VAL A 135 -5.78 10.16 -7.41
C VAL A 135 -4.26 10.24 -7.33
N LYS A 136 -3.63 9.50 -6.42
CA LYS A 136 -2.17 9.50 -6.31
C LYS A 136 -1.53 8.90 -7.56
N ALA A 137 -0.59 9.62 -8.18
CA ALA A 137 0.13 9.11 -9.33
C ALA A 137 1.30 8.21 -8.88
N GLN A 138 1.50 7.07 -9.56
CA GLN A 138 2.62 6.18 -9.31
C GLN A 138 3.85 6.61 -10.11
N TYR A 139 4.54 7.65 -9.65
CA TYR A 139 5.82 8.06 -10.22
C TYR A 139 6.97 7.16 -9.77
N TYR A 140 7.88 6.88 -10.69
CA TYR A 140 9.14 6.17 -10.45
C TYR A 140 10.32 7.00 -10.97
N PRO A 141 11.51 6.89 -10.37
CA PRO A 141 12.71 7.47 -10.96
C PRO A 141 12.95 6.95 -12.39
N ASP A 142 13.18 7.85 -13.34
CA ASP A 142 13.51 7.45 -14.71
C ASP A 142 14.87 6.74 -14.75
N THR A 143 14.92 5.55 -15.33
CA THR A 143 16.13 4.71 -15.36
C THR A 143 17.25 5.25 -16.25
N THR A 144 16.96 6.25 -17.10
CA THR A 144 17.92 6.92 -17.98
C THR A 144 18.40 8.27 -17.42
N SER A 145 17.60 8.92 -16.57
CA SER A 145 17.94 10.21 -15.95
C SER A 145 17.18 10.44 -14.64
N GLY A 146 17.88 10.44 -13.49
CA GLY A 146 17.28 10.68 -12.16
C GLY A 146 16.64 12.06 -11.93
N ASP A 147 16.70 12.95 -12.92
CA ASP A 147 16.03 14.25 -12.90
C ASP A 147 14.56 14.17 -13.37
N TYR A 148 14.16 13.01 -13.92
CA TYR A 148 12.81 12.76 -14.41
C TYR A 148 12.06 11.80 -13.49
N ALA A 149 10.77 12.08 -13.34
CA ALA A 149 9.78 11.16 -12.81
C ALA A 149 9.06 10.52 -13.98
N SER A 150 9.14 9.20 -14.09
CA SER A 150 8.41 8.39 -15.06
C SER A 150 7.12 7.87 -14.45
N PHE A 151 6.06 7.79 -15.22
CA PHE A 151 4.87 7.03 -14.81
C PHE A 151 4.26 6.32 -16.01
N GLN A 152 3.42 5.33 -15.72
CA GLN A 152 2.61 4.63 -16.70
C GLN A 152 1.14 4.72 -16.31
N PHE A 153 0.28 4.76 -17.31
CA PHE A 153 -1.16 4.81 -17.14
C PHE A 153 -1.84 3.92 -18.17
N SER A 154 -2.93 3.30 -17.76
CA SER A 154 -3.79 2.53 -18.63
C SER A 154 -5.24 3.01 -18.46
N PRO A 155 -5.97 3.28 -19.56
CA PRO A 155 -7.41 3.50 -19.50
C PRO A 155 -8.13 2.27 -18.96
N THR A 156 -9.42 2.38 -18.66
CA THR A 156 -10.21 1.25 -18.16
C THR A 156 -10.42 0.23 -19.29
N TRP A 157 -10.37 -1.06 -18.96
CA TRP A 157 -10.72 -2.13 -19.90
C TRP A 157 -11.72 -3.08 -19.26
N PHE A 158 -12.50 -3.77 -20.09
CA PHE A 158 -13.58 -4.66 -19.68
C PHE A 158 -13.26 -6.12 -19.99
N GLY A 159 -13.91 -7.05 -19.29
CA GLY A 159 -13.77 -8.48 -19.58
C GLY A 159 -14.15 -8.81 -21.03
N GLU A 160 -13.28 -9.53 -21.73
CA GLU A 160 -13.48 -9.94 -23.13
C GLU A 160 -14.75 -10.79 -23.33
N GLU A 161 -15.28 -11.38 -22.27
CA GLU A 161 -16.54 -12.10 -22.27
C GLU A 161 -17.78 -11.20 -22.33
N PHE A 162 -17.64 -9.91 -22.00
CA PHE A 162 -18.74 -8.94 -21.93
C PHE A 162 -18.69 -7.93 -23.08
N VAL A 163 -17.51 -7.41 -23.42
CA VAL A 163 -17.34 -6.38 -24.45
C VAL A 163 -17.01 -6.98 -25.81
N HIS A 164 -17.57 -6.42 -26.89
CA HIS A 164 -17.27 -6.83 -28.26
C HIS A 164 -17.24 -5.65 -29.23
N GLY A 165 -16.72 -5.88 -30.43
CA GLY A 165 -16.58 -4.85 -31.47
C GLY A 165 -15.28 -4.05 -31.39
N GLU A 166 -15.16 -3.09 -32.28
CA GLU A 166 -14.10 -2.07 -32.25
C GLU A 166 -14.51 -0.94 -31.30
N SER A 167 -13.53 -0.32 -30.67
CA SER A 167 -13.70 0.83 -29.78
C SER A 167 -12.86 1.99 -30.28
N ASP A 168 -13.47 3.17 -30.38
CA ASP A 168 -12.76 4.42 -30.63
C ASP A 168 -12.15 4.92 -29.32
N ILE A 169 -10.83 4.73 -29.15
CA ILE A 169 -10.13 5.05 -27.90
C ILE A 169 -9.23 6.28 -28.09
N THR A 170 -9.45 7.27 -27.24
CA THR A 170 -8.62 8.49 -27.15
C THR A 170 -8.07 8.64 -25.74
N VAL A 171 -6.74 8.78 -25.61
CA VAL A 171 -6.05 9.04 -24.34
C VAL A 171 -5.32 10.37 -24.47
N THR A 172 -5.67 11.34 -23.63
CA THR A 172 -5.04 12.65 -23.59
C THR A 172 -4.43 12.91 -22.22
N PHE A 173 -3.12 13.10 -22.18
CA PHE A 173 -2.42 13.56 -20.99
C PHE A 173 -2.30 15.09 -21.01
N HIS A 174 -2.76 15.73 -19.94
CA HIS A 174 -2.52 17.15 -19.68
C HIS A 174 -1.33 17.25 -18.72
N LEU A 175 -0.19 17.71 -19.23
CA LEU A 175 1.05 17.77 -18.48
C LEU A 175 0.97 18.82 -17.36
N PRO A 176 1.82 18.73 -16.33
CA PRO A 176 1.79 19.67 -15.22
C PRO A 176 1.96 21.13 -15.66
N PRO A 177 1.35 22.08 -14.94
CA PRO A 177 1.52 23.50 -15.23
C PRO A 177 2.99 23.94 -15.22
N GLY A 178 3.39 24.69 -16.24
CA GLY A 178 4.72 25.30 -16.34
C GLY A 178 5.81 24.43 -17.00
N VAL A 179 5.50 23.19 -17.37
CA VAL A 179 6.41 22.32 -18.14
C VAL A 179 6.72 22.97 -19.49
N ALA A 180 8.01 23.05 -19.87
CA ALA A 180 8.40 23.62 -21.16
C ALA A 180 8.33 22.57 -22.29
N PRO A 181 8.02 22.95 -23.55
CA PRO A 181 7.77 21.99 -24.64
C PRO A 181 8.86 20.96 -24.95
N ALA A 182 10.12 21.27 -24.66
CA ALA A 182 11.27 20.40 -24.94
C ALA A 182 11.68 19.52 -23.74
N GLU A 183 11.03 19.68 -22.60
CA GLU A 183 11.34 18.94 -21.37
C GLU A 183 10.69 17.55 -21.31
N PRO A 184 9.36 17.39 -21.50
CA PRO A 184 8.71 16.11 -21.31
C PRO A 184 9.04 15.11 -22.42
N ARG A 185 8.94 13.82 -22.07
CA ARG A 185 9.22 12.70 -22.98
C ARG A 185 8.06 11.72 -22.93
N TRP A 186 7.62 11.23 -24.08
CA TRP A 186 6.72 10.08 -24.16
C TRP A 186 7.51 8.79 -24.33
N HIS A 187 6.92 7.68 -23.90
CA HIS A 187 7.47 6.34 -24.07
C HIS A 187 6.92 5.70 -25.35
N GLU A 188 7.32 4.46 -25.61
CA GLU A 188 6.75 3.65 -26.70
C GLU A 188 5.24 3.47 -26.50
N ALA A 189 4.47 3.70 -27.57
CA ALA A 189 3.01 3.57 -27.54
C ALA A 189 2.57 2.10 -27.72
N PRO A 190 1.39 1.72 -27.19
CA PRO A 190 0.82 0.40 -27.41
C PRO A 190 0.58 0.07 -28.89
N GLU A 191 0.55 -1.22 -29.21
CA GLU A 191 0.25 -1.69 -30.57
C GLU A 191 -1.11 -1.14 -31.06
N GLY A 192 -1.12 -0.67 -32.32
CA GLY A 192 -2.30 -0.06 -32.95
C GLY A 192 -2.41 1.45 -32.77
N PHE A 193 -1.70 2.04 -31.80
CA PHE A 193 -1.64 3.49 -31.61
C PHE A 193 -0.46 4.12 -32.38
N PRO A 194 -0.53 5.42 -32.72
CA PRO A 194 0.61 6.16 -33.27
C PRO A 194 1.81 6.12 -32.33
N ALA A 195 3.02 5.96 -32.88
CA ALA A 195 4.26 5.90 -32.10
C ALA A 195 4.58 7.24 -31.39
N GLU A 196 4.14 8.36 -31.96
CA GLU A 196 4.26 9.69 -31.37
C GLU A 196 2.84 10.24 -31.11
N PRO A 197 2.61 10.87 -29.94
CA PRO A 197 1.32 11.51 -29.67
C PRO A 197 1.14 12.77 -30.53
N GLU A 198 -0.10 13.13 -30.79
CA GLU A 198 -0.41 14.50 -31.18
C GLU A 198 -0.11 15.43 -30.00
N THR A 199 0.59 16.53 -30.26
CA THR A 199 0.98 17.50 -29.23
C THR A 199 0.19 18.79 -29.37
N GLY A 200 -0.30 19.33 -28.27
CA GLY A 200 -1.14 20.52 -28.26
C GLY A 200 -1.05 21.29 -26.95
N PHE A 201 -2.03 22.18 -26.75
CA PHE A 201 -2.23 22.88 -25.49
C PHE A 201 -3.71 22.83 -25.11
N ASP A 202 -4.01 22.69 -23.82
CA ASP A 202 -5.38 22.81 -23.30
C ASP A 202 -5.76 24.28 -23.03
N GLU A 203 -6.96 24.49 -22.48
CA GLU A 203 -7.50 25.83 -22.22
C GLU A 203 -6.69 26.60 -21.16
N GLU A 204 -6.04 25.88 -20.24
CA GLU A 204 -5.15 26.40 -19.22
C GLU A 204 -3.71 26.63 -19.72
N GLY A 205 -3.42 26.27 -20.98
CA GLY A 205 -2.10 26.38 -21.59
C GLY A 205 -1.11 25.32 -21.15
N ARG A 206 -1.57 24.20 -20.56
CA ARG A 206 -0.75 23.01 -20.31
C ARG A 206 -0.49 22.30 -21.63
N ILE A 207 0.68 21.67 -21.74
CA ILE A 207 0.98 20.83 -22.91
C ILE A 207 0.10 19.58 -22.87
N THR A 208 -0.45 19.18 -24.00
CA THR A 208 -1.22 17.93 -24.14
C THR A 208 -0.50 16.92 -25.02
N TYR A 209 -0.54 15.64 -24.64
CA TYR A 209 -0.14 14.50 -25.47
C TYR A 209 -1.34 13.58 -25.69
N THR A 210 -1.75 13.43 -26.96
CA THR A 210 -2.94 12.66 -27.34
C THR A 210 -2.58 11.47 -28.21
N TRP A 211 -3.02 10.29 -27.80
CA TRP A 211 -3.02 9.07 -28.60
C TRP A 211 -4.47 8.72 -28.98
N HIS A 212 -4.68 8.44 -30.26
CA HIS A 212 -5.99 8.10 -30.81
C HIS A 212 -5.90 6.82 -31.65
N ASN A 213 -6.80 5.87 -31.40
CA ASN A 213 -6.98 4.70 -32.23
C ASN A 213 -8.49 4.41 -32.42
N PRO A 214 -9.04 4.66 -33.62
CA PRO A 214 -10.47 4.43 -33.90
C PRO A 214 -10.83 2.95 -34.08
N GLN A 215 -9.84 2.05 -34.06
CA GLN A 215 -9.99 0.60 -34.31
C GLN A 215 -9.40 -0.23 -33.17
N ALA A 216 -9.31 0.35 -31.96
CA ALA A 216 -8.91 -0.39 -30.77
C ALA A 216 -10.03 -1.35 -30.32
N ASN A 217 -9.88 -1.93 -29.13
CA ASN A 217 -10.93 -2.74 -28.52
C ASN A 217 -11.02 -2.43 -27.01
N GLY A 218 -12.22 -2.59 -26.44
CA GLY A 218 -12.46 -2.29 -25.03
C GLY A 218 -11.98 -3.35 -24.03
N PHE A 219 -11.28 -4.42 -24.45
CA PHE A 219 -10.84 -5.51 -23.54
C PHE A 219 -9.32 -5.60 -23.37
N THR A 220 -8.54 -4.88 -24.18
CA THR A 220 -7.08 -4.89 -24.11
C THR A 220 -6.62 -3.80 -23.14
N GLN A 221 -5.73 -4.16 -22.22
CA GLN A 221 -5.05 -3.19 -21.38
C GLN A 221 -3.95 -2.47 -22.19
N TYR A 222 -4.22 -1.22 -22.57
CA TYR A 222 -3.25 -0.37 -23.28
C TYR A 222 -2.44 0.47 -22.29
N ILE A 223 -1.11 0.43 -22.33
CA ILE A 223 -0.25 1.13 -21.36
C ILE A 223 0.51 2.26 -22.03
N PHE A 224 0.29 3.49 -21.58
CA PHE A 224 0.98 4.68 -22.05
C PHE A 224 1.94 5.16 -20.97
N GLY A 225 3.12 5.62 -21.37
CA GLY A 225 4.16 6.06 -20.44
C GLY A 225 4.69 7.44 -20.78
N LEU A 226 5.02 8.21 -19.76
CA LEU A 226 5.63 9.54 -19.88
C LEU A 226 6.76 9.68 -18.86
N SER A 227 7.75 10.50 -19.19
CA SER A 227 8.75 11.03 -18.24
C SER A 227 8.67 12.55 -18.23
N ILE A 228 8.54 13.13 -17.04
CA ILE A 228 8.42 14.58 -16.81
C ILE A 228 9.52 15.00 -15.84
N PRO A 229 10.13 16.18 -15.97
CA PRO A 229 11.09 16.63 -14.97
C PRO A 229 10.44 16.64 -13.58
N ARG A 230 11.06 15.95 -12.64
CA ARG A 230 10.45 15.63 -11.34
C ARG A 230 10.01 16.86 -10.55
N GLN A 231 10.68 18.00 -10.74
CA GLN A 231 10.36 19.29 -10.08
C GLN A 231 8.92 19.80 -10.33
N TYR A 232 8.26 19.27 -11.36
CA TYR A 232 6.88 19.64 -11.71
C TYR A 232 5.82 18.71 -11.13
N VAL A 233 6.19 17.55 -10.59
CA VAL A 233 5.24 16.49 -10.16
C VAL A 233 5.54 15.91 -8.79
N LEU A 234 6.77 16.04 -8.30
CA LEU A 234 7.18 15.61 -6.97
C LEU A 234 7.71 16.81 -6.20
N SER A 235 7.46 16.83 -4.90
CA SER A 235 8.10 17.77 -3.99
C SER A 235 9.60 17.57 -4.05
N ALA A 236 10.33 18.48 -4.70
CA ALA A 236 11.78 18.46 -4.81
C ALA A 236 12.38 19.22 -3.61
N ILE A 237 12.29 18.64 -2.42
CA ILE A 237 12.81 19.27 -1.21
C ILE A 237 14.25 18.80 -0.97
N VAL A 238 15.16 19.73 -0.75
CA VAL A 238 16.54 19.45 -0.35
C VAL A 238 16.68 19.73 1.14
N LEU A 239 17.05 18.73 1.93
CA LEU A 239 17.47 18.92 3.31
C LEU A 239 18.98 19.22 3.28
N ALA A 240 19.34 20.50 3.26
CA ALA A 240 20.72 20.93 3.16
C ALA A 240 21.50 20.65 4.45
N GLU A 241 20.86 20.84 5.61
CA GLU A 241 21.49 20.65 6.91
C GLU A 241 20.53 20.00 7.91
N LYS A 242 21.04 19.03 8.67
CA LYS A 242 20.37 18.38 9.79
C LYS A 242 21.28 18.45 11.01
N ARG A 243 20.85 19.12 12.07
CA ARG A 243 21.51 19.04 13.39
C ARG A 243 20.58 18.37 14.38
N LEU A 244 21.04 17.28 14.96
CA LEU A 244 20.40 16.59 16.07
C LEU A 244 21.22 16.85 17.34
N LEU A 245 20.61 17.54 18.30
CA LEU A 245 21.18 17.71 19.63
C LEU A 245 20.33 16.90 20.61
N LEU A 246 20.96 15.92 21.25
CA LEU A 246 20.35 15.07 22.24
C LEU A 246 21.02 15.32 23.60
N THR A 247 20.21 15.62 24.63
CA THR A 247 20.71 15.74 26.00
C THR A 247 20.01 14.74 26.90
N ILE A 248 20.79 13.86 27.52
CA ILE A 248 20.29 12.95 28.54
C ILE A 248 20.33 13.67 29.88
N THR A 249 19.15 13.92 30.43
CA THR A 249 19.02 14.62 31.71
C THR A 249 19.36 13.70 32.90
N PRO A 250 19.78 14.24 34.06
CA PRO A 250 19.98 13.47 35.28
C PRO A 250 18.72 12.73 35.76
N GLU A 251 17.53 13.21 35.38
CA GLU A 251 16.25 12.58 35.68
C GLU A 251 15.90 11.41 34.74
N GLY A 252 16.75 11.16 33.73
CA GLY A 252 16.54 10.13 32.71
C GLY A 252 15.54 10.53 31.61
N ALA A 253 15.17 11.80 31.52
CA ALA A 253 14.46 12.34 30.36
C ALA A 253 15.45 12.63 29.21
N LEU A 254 14.94 12.65 27.97
CA LEU A 254 15.69 13.03 26.77
C LEU A 254 15.17 14.37 26.25
N ASP A 255 16.02 15.39 26.26
CA ASP A 255 15.74 16.67 25.58
C ASP A 255 16.31 16.58 24.17
N VAL A 256 15.41 16.56 23.19
CA VAL A 256 15.72 16.36 21.78
C VAL A 256 15.48 17.66 21.03
N TYR A 257 16.49 18.09 20.28
CA TYR A 257 16.40 19.27 19.42
C TYR A 257 16.86 18.92 18.00
N TYR A 258 16.02 19.24 17.03
CA TYR A 258 16.34 19.23 15.61
C TYR A 258 16.44 20.65 15.08
N PHE A 259 17.45 20.89 14.26
CA PHE A 259 17.50 21.98 13.31
C PHE A 259 17.56 21.39 11.91
N LEU A 260 16.63 21.80 11.05
CA LEU A 260 16.47 21.30 9.69
C LEU A 260 16.50 22.48 8.73
N ALA A 261 17.48 22.55 7.82
CA ALA A 261 17.53 23.57 6.78
C ALA A 261 17.05 22.98 5.46
N PHE A 262 15.92 23.48 4.96
CA PHE A 262 15.32 23.03 3.72
C PHE A 262 15.52 24.05 2.60
N LYS A 263 15.62 23.54 1.38
CA LYS A 263 15.45 24.29 0.14
C LYS A 263 14.38 23.59 -0.68
N ASN A 264 13.31 24.30 -1.00
CA ASN A 264 12.23 23.78 -1.81
C ASN A 264 12.53 24.09 -3.28
N ASP A 265 13.04 23.10 -4.01
CA ASP A 265 13.30 23.18 -5.45
C ASP A 265 12.09 22.74 -6.30
N SER A 266 10.95 22.43 -5.67
CA SER A 266 9.70 22.15 -6.38
C SER A 266 9.23 23.41 -7.10
N ARG A 267 8.55 23.27 -8.24
CA ARG A 267 8.01 24.40 -9.01
C ARG A 267 6.64 24.90 -8.52
N ASN A 268 5.82 23.97 -8.03
CA ASN A 268 4.40 24.24 -7.77
C ASN A 268 3.94 23.74 -6.38
N THR A 269 4.85 23.12 -5.60
CA THR A 269 4.46 22.42 -4.37
C THR A 269 5.22 22.98 -3.17
N PRO A 270 4.55 23.62 -2.21
CA PRO A 270 5.20 24.06 -0.98
C PRO A 270 5.53 22.86 -0.07
N LEU A 271 6.56 22.99 0.76
CA LEU A 271 6.70 22.11 1.93
C LEU A 271 5.77 22.66 3.00
N SER A 272 4.59 22.06 3.11
CA SER A 272 3.56 22.47 4.07
C SER A 272 3.43 21.54 5.26
N GLN A 273 3.90 20.30 5.17
CA GLN A 273 3.85 19.35 6.28
C GLN A 273 4.94 18.29 6.16
N PHE A 274 5.36 17.74 7.30
CA PHE A 274 6.21 16.55 7.36
C PHE A 274 6.12 15.90 8.75
N SER A 275 6.62 14.68 8.85
CA SER A 275 6.68 13.94 10.11
C SER A 275 8.12 13.63 10.50
N LEU A 276 8.39 13.58 11.80
CA LEU A 276 9.63 13.09 12.38
C LEU A 276 9.29 11.89 13.25
N ARG A 277 9.89 10.73 12.96
CA ARG A 277 9.80 9.57 13.83
C ARG A 277 10.41 9.88 15.20
N ASP A 278 9.63 9.65 16.25
CA ASP A 278 10.09 9.69 17.63
C ASP A 278 10.95 8.44 17.90
N ALA A 279 11.96 8.64 18.73
CA ALA A 279 13.06 7.73 18.95
C ALA A 279 12.66 6.38 19.58
N TYR A 280 11.45 6.24 20.14
CA TYR A 280 11.06 4.99 20.78
C TYR A 280 9.53 4.80 20.87
N GLY A 281 9.04 3.67 20.36
CA GLY A 281 7.62 3.37 20.30
C GLY A 281 6.94 3.13 21.66
N TYR A 282 5.64 3.47 21.74
CA TYR A 282 4.62 3.17 22.76
C TYR A 282 4.94 3.30 24.28
N ARG A 283 6.19 3.57 24.70
CA ARG A 283 6.63 3.47 26.11
C ARG A 283 7.14 4.78 26.72
N SER A 284 7.63 5.68 25.89
CA SER A 284 7.97 7.07 26.25
C SER A 284 6.77 7.98 26.01
N GLU A 285 6.69 9.05 26.79
CA GLU A 285 5.68 10.10 26.63
C GLU A 285 6.38 11.41 26.22
N VAL A 286 5.87 12.04 25.15
CA VAL A 286 6.27 13.39 24.75
C VAL A 286 5.64 14.38 25.75
N ALA A 287 6.42 14.80 26.75
CA ALA A 287 5.96 15.69 27.82
C ALA A 287 5.80 17.14 27.37
N SER A 288 6.58 17.54 26.36
CA SER A 288 6.45 18.84 25.70
C SER A 288 6.93 18.74 24.26
N LEU A 289 6.29 19.47 23.37
CA LEU A 289 6.65 19.59 21.95
C LEU A 289 6.49 21.05 21.54
N GLN A 290 7.51 21.58 20.87
CA GLN A 290 7.53 22.92 20.30
C GLN A 290 8.25 22.86 18.96
N ALA A 291 7.80 23.67 18.02
CA ALA A 291 8.49 23.83 16.75
C ALA A 291 8.38 25.27 16.25
N ALA A 292 9.30 25.67 15.39
CA ALA A 292 9.34 26.99 14.78
C ALA A 292 9.83 26.91 13.34
N VAL A 293 9.27 27.74 12.45
CA VAL A 293 9.77 27.96 11.10
C VAL A 293 10.45 29.33 11.05
N ASP A 294 11.71 29.36 10.64
CA ASP A 294 12.53 30.58 10.58
C ASP A 294 12.49 31.40 11.89
N GLY A 295 12.53 30.70 13.03
CA GLY A 295 12.46 31.27 14.37
C GLY A 295 11.07 31.73 14.81
N THR A 296 10.03 31.58 13.97
CA THR A 296 8.64 31.89 14.32
C THR A 296 7.94 30.62 14.84
N PRO A 297 7.42 30.60 16.08
CA PRO A 297 6.76 29.41 16.62
C PRO A 297 5.55 28.97 15.80
N LEU A 298 5.39 27.65 15.65
CA LEU A 298 4.16 27.04 15.16
C LEU A 298 3.09 27.03 16.25
N ALA A 299 1.82 27.02 15.82
CA ALA A 299 0.70 26.88 16.74
C ALA A 299 0.67 25.47 17.35
N ALA A 300 0.08 25.30 18.52
CA ALA A 300 0.08 24.01 19.21
C ALA A 300 -0.78 22.95 18.50
N ASP A 301 -1.81 23.36 17.76
CA ASP A 301 -2.69 22.52 16.94
C ASP A 301 -2.05 22.11 15.60
N ALA A 302 -1.00 22.79 15.18
CA ALA A 302 -0.16 22.40 14.05
C ALA A 302 0.82 21.26 14.38
N LEU A 303 0.85 20.79 15.63
CA LEU A 303 1.76 19.76 16.10
C LEU A 303 0.95 18.60 16.69
N SER A 304 1.22 17.38 16.24
CA SER A 304 0.59 16.19 16.82
C SER A 304 1.56 15.04 16.94
N VAL A 305 1.24 14.09 17.82
CA VAL A 305 2.02 12.87 18.03
C VAL A 305 1.10 11.68 17.83
N GLU A 306 1.35 10.87 16.80
CA GLU A 306 0.52 9.72 16.46
C GLU A 306 1.41 8.49 16.24
N TYR A 307 1.13 7.38 16.93
CA TYR A 307 1.91 6.13 16.84
C TYR A 307 3.44 6.24 16.99
N GLY A 308 3.93 7.30 17.62
CA GLY A 308 5.37 7.57 17.75
C GLY A 308 5.95 8.39 16.61
N ASP A 309 5.13 9.03 15.78
CA ASP A 309 5.55 10.04 14.81
C ASP A 309 5.09 11.42 15.28
N ILE A 310 5.97 12.41 15.21
CA ILE A 310 5.68 13.83 15.44
C ILE A 310 5.32 14.44 14.10
N HIS A 311 4.05 14.82 13.92
CA HIS A 311 3.57 15.49 12.71
C HIS A 311 3.64 17.01 12.88
N LEU A 312 4.12 17.70 11.85
CA LEU A 312 4.18 19.15 11.77
C LEU A 312 3.40 19.62 10.55
N ASP A 313 2.42 20.49 10.78
CA ASP A 313 1.75 21.29 9.76
C ASP A 313 2.32 22.72 9.79
N LEU A 314 3.02 23.11 8.75
CA LEU A 314 3.62 24.44 8.65
C LEU A 314 2.58 25.51 8.29
N GLY A 315 1.42 25.12 7.73
CA GLY A 315 0.32 26.02 7.38
C GLY A 315 0.78 27.24 6.57
N GLU A 316 0.47 28.44 7.05
CA GLU A 316 0.89 29.71 6.42
C GLU A 316 2.42 29.93 6.42
N GLN A 317 3.16 29.20 7.26
CA GLN A 317 4.62 29.24 7.33
C GLN A 317 5.29 28.21 6.40
N ALA A 318 4.53 27.58 5.49
CA ALA A 318 5.06 26.63 4.52
C ALA A 318 6.21 27.22 3.69
N ILE A 319 7.26 26.43 3.47
CA ILE A 319 8.41 26.83 2.66
C ILE A 319 8.00 26.75 1.18
N GLN A 320 7.80 27.90 0.56
CA GLN A 320 7.23 28.00 -0.79
C GLN A 320 8.22 27.49 -1.85
N SER A 321 7.67 27.15 -3.02
CA SER A 321 8.47 26.80 -4.20
C SER A 321 9.57 27.84 -4.48
N GLY A 322 10.80 27.37 -4.65
CA GLY A 322 11.99 28.18 -4.90
C GLY A 322 12.56 28.89 -3.67
N GLN A 323 11.99 28.68 -2.47
CA GLN A 323 12.48 29.28 -1.23
C GLN A 323 13.31 28.31 -0.39
N SER A 324 14.08 28.87 0.54
CA SER A 324 14.73 28.14 1.62
C SER A 324 14.14 28.57 2.94
N GLY A 325 14.10 27.66 3.90
CA GLY A 325 13.61 27.92 5.24
C GLY A 325 14.19 26.92 6.23
N THR A 326 14.09 27.25 7.50
CA THR A 326 14.60 26.45 8.61
C THR A 326 13.46 26.00 9.49
N VAL A 327 13.51 24.77 9.96
CA VAL A 327 12.55 24.24 10.93
C VAL A 327 13.30 23.75 12.15
N GLU A 328 12.95 24.31 13.30
CA GLU A 328 13.45 23.89 14.60
C GLU A 328 12.38 23.08 15.30
N VAL A 329 12.71 21.90 15.82
CA VAL A 329 11.78 21.05 16.57
C VAL A 329 12.44 20.67 17.88
N ARG A 330 11.76 20.93 18.99
CA ARG A 330 12.22 20.55 20.32
C ARG A 330 11.15 19.78 21.06
N TYR A 331 11.52 18.63 21.60
CA TYR A 331 10.63 17.85 22.44
C TYR A 331 11.35 17.18 23.60
N LEU A 332 10.59 16.94 24.67
CA LEU A 332 11.07 16.29 25.88
C LEU A 332 10.41 14.93 26.00
N LEU A 333 11.21 13.87 25.95
CA LEU A 333 10.76 12.51 26.22
C LEU A 333 10.94 12.20 27.69
N THR A 334 9.86 11.70 28.30
CA THR A 334 9.84 11.25 29.68
C THR A 334 9.30 9.83 29.78
N GLY A 335 9.39 9.22 30.96
CA GLY A 335 8.99 7.82 31.16
C GLY A 335 10.15 6.86 30.93
N GLN A 336 9.85 5.65 30.45
CA GLN A 336 10.83 4.57 30.32
C GLN A 336 11.67 4.69 29.04
N THR A 337 12.44 5.76 28.95
CA THR A 337 13.33 6.16 27.82
C THR A 337 14.51 5.21 27.60
N PHE A 338 14.91 4.47 28.64
CA PHE A 338 16.00 3.51 28.58
C PHE A 338 15.48 2.09 28.69
N THR A 339 16.21 1.13 28.11
CA THR A 339 15.93 -0.29 28.34
C THR A 339 17.07 -1.01 29.01
N SER A 340 16.76 -2.13 29.65
CA SER A 340 17.78 -3.04 30.18
C SER A 340 17.32 -4.49 30.01
N SER A 341 18.23 -5.34 29.50
CA SER A 341 17.99 -6.76 29.29
C SER A 341 18.73 -7.60 30.34
N TRP A 342 18.20 -8.77 30.64
CA TRP A 342 18.79 -9.66 31.64
C TRP A 342 19.98 -10.47 31.09
N TYR A 343 20.14 -10.56 29.76
CA TYR A 343 21.23 -11.29 29.09
C TYR A 343 22.56 -10.52 29.14
N GLN A 344 22.53 -9.19 29.06
CA GLN A 344 23.70 -8.31 29.20
C GLN A 344 23.93 -7.97 30.69
N GLU A 345 24.89 -8.65 31.31
CA GLU A 345 25.47 -8.30 32.63
C GLU A 345 24.52 -8.06 33.82
N ARG A 346 23.32 -8.67 33.85
CA ARG A 346 22.36 -8.59 34.98
C ARG A 346 21.89 -7.16 35.31
N TYR A 347 21.38 -6.43 34.32
CA TYR A 347 20.85 -5.06 34.47
C TYR A 347 21.87 -3.99 34.87
N ARG A 348 23.17 -4.28 34.75
CA ARG A 348 24.21 -3.30 35.11
C ARG A 348 24.35 -2.19 34.08
N ARG A 349 23.86 -2.42 32.85
CA ARG A 349 23.84 -1.45 31.76
C ARG A 349 22.42 -1.07 31.39
N VAL A 350 22.25 0.15 30.90
CA VAL A 350 21.04 0.66 30.25
C VAL A 350 21.37 1.05 28.83
N LYS A 351 20.43 0.81 27.92
CA LYS A 351 20.53 1.09 26.49
C LYS A 351 19.58 2.22 26.11
N LEU A 352 20.11 3.19 25.38
CA LEU A 352 19.35 4.16 24.61
C LEU A 352 19.37 3.70 23.15
N ASP A 353 18.20 3.42 22.60
CA ASP A 353 17.99 3.20 21.16
C ASP A 353 17.32 4.47 20.63
N PHE A 354 17.99 5.19 19.73
CA PHE A 354 17.44 6.43 19.17
C PHE A 354 17.45 6.38 17.65
N GLU A 355 16.26 6.41 17.04
CA GLU A 355 16.07 6.50 15.60
C GLU A 355 15.60 7.92 15.25
N PRO A 356 16.44 8.77 14.65
CA PRO A 356 16.02 10.09 14.25
C PRO A 356 15.10 10.06 13.05
N ALA A 357 14.12 10.96 13.04
CA ALA A 357 13.41 11.49 11.88
C ALA A 357 13.66 10.75 10.55
N GLY A 358 12.85 9.72 10.31
CA GLY A 358 12.72 9.09 9.01
C GLY A 358 11.94 10.03 8.10
N PHE A 359 12.57 10.48 7.03
CA PHE A 359 11.89 11.11 5.91
C PHE A 359 11.67 10.02 4.85
N THR A 360 10.49 9.97 4.23
CA THR A 360 10.30 9.06 3.09
C THR A 360 11.23 9.47 1.94
N GLU A 361 11.89 8.49 1.33
CA GLU A 361 12.97 8.72 0.36
C GLU A 361 12.52 9.53 -0.87
N ASP A 362 11.22 9.54 -1.16
CA ASP A 362 10.68 10.00 -2.43
C ASP A 362 10.62 11.53 -2.60
N TRP A 363 10.74 12.31 -1.50
CA TRP A 363 10.64 13.78 -1.55
C TRP A 363 11.86 14.55 -1.04
N LEU A 364 12.81 13.90 -0.37
CA LEU A 364 14.07 14.53 0.07
C LEU A 364 15.24 14.21 -0.87
N PHE A 365 15.98 15.24 -1.24
CA PHE A 365 17.04 15.15 -2.24
C PHE A 365 18.35 15.78 -1.82
N GLY A 366 19.40 15.33 -2.49
CA GLY A 366 20.73 15.91 -2.41
C GLY A 366 21.49 15.50 -1.15
N PRO A 367 22.78 15.85 -1.09
CA PRO A 367 23.60 15.64 0.10
C PRO A 367 23.09 16.50 1.27
N THR A 368 23.02 15.91 2.45
CA THR A 368 22.77 16.62 3.72
C THR A 368 24.06 16.74 4.51
N ASP A 369 24.34 17.92 5.05
CA ASP A 369 25.33 18.08 6.12
C ASP A 369 24.68 17.70 7.46
N LEU A 370 25.24 16.68 8.11
CA LEU A 370 24.71 16.10 9.34
C LEU A 370 25.63 16.41 10.52
N THR A 371 25.04 16.96 11.58
CA THR A 371 25.66 17.04 12.91
C THR A 371 24.83 16.27 13.92
N VAL A 372 25.44 15.32 14.61
CA VAL A 372 24.83 14.64 15.76
C VAL A 372 25.65 14.96 17.00
N ARG A 373 25.02 15.55 18.01
CA ARG A 373 25.65 15.87 19.29
C ARG A 373 24.86 15.24 20.43
N VAL A 374 25.50 14.36 21.19
CA VAL A 374 24.88 13.69 22.34
C VAL A 374 25.60 14.14 23.61
N THR A 375 24.86 14.77 24.52
CA THR A 375 25.35 15.20 25.84
C THR A 375 24.92 14.19 26.89
N LEU A 376 25.90 13.59 27.56
CA LEU A 376 25.66 12.51 28.53
C LEU A 376 25.46 13.03 29.95
N PRO A 377 24.90 12.20 30.86
CA PRO A 377 24.84 12.55 32.27
C PRO A 377 26.21 12.81 32.90
N PRO A 378 26.29 13.57 34.00
CA PRO A 378 27.54 13.86 34.69
C PRO A 378 28.22 12.59 35.23
N GLY A 379 29.56 12.60 35.22
CA GLY A 379 30.38 11.55 35.82
C GLY A 379 30.70 10.37 34.90
N LEU A 380 30.29 10.42 33.63
CA LEU A 380 30.66 9.44 32.61
C LEU A 380 31.98 9.79 31.92
N SER A 381 32.75 8.76 31.61
CA SER A 381 33.94 8.82 30.77
C SER A 381 33.76 7.92 29.54
N GLU A 382 34.64 8.08 28.54
CA GLU A 382 34.63 7.24 27.32
C GLU A 382 34.69 5.74 27.66
N ALA A 383 35.45 5.35 28.69
CA ALA A 383 35.62 3.96 29.12
C ALA A 383 34.35 3.33 29.72
N ASP A 384 33.35 4.16 30.07
CA ASP A 384 32.07 3.69 30.63
C ASP A 384 31.06 3.33 29.51
N LEU A 385 31.35 3.73 28.27
CA LEU A 385 30.43 3.59 27.14
C LEU A 385 30.71 2.30 26.36
N ASP A 386 29.63 1.70 25.89
CA ASP A 386 29.64 0.71 24.81
C ASP A 386 28.61 1.20 23.80
N MET A 387 28.97 1.21 22.52
CA MET A 387 28.22 1.94 21.51
C MET A 387 28.24 1.19 20.20
N LEU A 388 27.09 1.16 19.56
CA LEU A 388 26.95 0.77 18.16
C LEU A 388 26.52 2.03 17.40
N THR A 389 27.39 2.48 16.50
CA THR A 389 27.09 3.54 15.54
C THR A 389 26.77 2.94 14.18
N PRO A 390 25.92 3.58 13.34
CA PRO A 390 25.76 3.19 11.95
C PRO A 390 27.11 3.30 11.23
N ASP A 391 27.39 2.37 10.32
CA ASP A 391 28.64 2.33 9.54
C ASP A 391 28.93 3.68 8.84
N ASP A 392 27.87 4.40 8.44
CA ASP A 392 27.95 5.66 7.71
C ASP A 392 28.36 6.88 8.56
N LEU A 393 28.22 6.81 9.90
CA LEU A 393 28.64 7.89 10.81
C LEU A 393 30.11 7.78 11.24
N GLY A 394 30.63 6.57 11.30
CA GLY A 394 31.94 6.29 11.90
C GLY A 394 31.99 6.60 13.41
N GLU A 395 33.20 6.69 13.93
CA GLU A 395 33.46 6.94 15.36
C GLU A 395 33.21 8.42 15.73
N PRO A 396 32.59 8.70 16.90
CA PRO A 396 32.41 10.07 17.36
C PRO A 396 33.73 10.72 17.77
N ARG A 397 33.73 12.05 17.71
CA ARG A 397 34.68 12.86 18.48
C ARG A 397 34.15 13.05 19.89
N PHE A 398 35.00 12.79 20.89
CA PHE A 398 34.69 13.04 22.29
C PHE A 398 35.11 14.45 22.71
N GLU A 399 34.18 15.18 23.32
CA GLU A 399 34.39 16.53 23.86
C GLU A 399 33.80 16.63 25.27
N HIS A 400 34.03 17.75 25.95
CA HIS A 400 33.33 18.08 27.18
C HIS A 400 32.63 19.43 27.01
N ASP A 401 31.40 19.54 27.51
CA ASP A 401 30.68 20.82 27.53
C ASP A 401 31.22 21.76 28.62
N ALA A 402 30.60 22.94 28.76
CA ALA A 402 31.04 23.96 29.72
C ALA A 402 30.86 23.49 31.18
N GLU A 403 29.93 22.57 31.41
CA GLU A 403 29.60 21.95 32.69
C GLU A 403 30.47 20.71 32.99
N GLY A 404 31.25 20.25 32.00
CA GLY A 404 32.14 19.10 32.12
C GLY A 404 31.48 17.76 31.84
N HIS A 405 30.29 17.73 31.23
CA HIS A 405 29.66 16.51 30.75
C HIS A 405 30.36 15.99 29.50
N LEU A 406 30.44 14.66 29.36
CA LEU A 406 30.96 14.02 28.16
C LEU A 406 30.00 14.24 26.99
N VAL A 407 30.54 14.66 25.86
CA VAL A 407 29.81 14.92 24.61
C VAL A 407 30.35 14.03 23.51
N LEU A 408 29.46 13.38 22.77
CA LEU A 408 29.78 12.64 21.55
C LEU A 408 29.33 13.48 20.36
N LEU A 409 30.22 13.68 19.39
CA LEU A 409 29.99 14.55 18.25
C LEU A 409 30.36 13.86 16.93
N TRP A 410 29.39 13.77 16.02
CA TRP A 410 29.58 13.37 14.63
C TRP A 410 29.30 14.57 13.72
N GLU A 411 30.21 14.82 12.78
CA GLU A 411 30.07 15.82 11.72
C GLU A 411 30.35 15.10 10.40
N VAL A 412 29.30 14.84 9.62
CA VAL A 412 29.40 14.11 8.36
C VAL A 412 28.76 14.94 7.26
N SER A 413 29.51 15.15 6.19
CA SER A 413 29.02 15.87 5.02
C SER A 413 28.55 14.91 3.95
N ALA A 414 27.54 15.35 3.20
CA ALA A 414 27.01 14.64 2.05
C ALA A 414 26.47 13.22 2.35
N VAL A 415 25.82 13.06 3.50
CA VAL A 415 25.02 11.86 3.79
C VAL A 415 23.69 11.92 3.04
N SER A 416 23.04 10.76 2.83
CA SER A 416 21.66 10.76 2.36
C SER A 416 20.75 11.34 3.45
N PRO A 417 19.79 12.22 3.11
CA PRO A 417 18.79 12.73 4.06
C PRO A 417 17.94 11.61 4.67
N SER A 418 17.81 10.49 3.96
CA SER A 418 17.05 9.30 4.39
C SER A 418 17.88 8.30 5.19
N THR A 419 19.21 8.43 5.28
CA THR A 419 20.04 7.47 6.04
C THR A 419 19.59 7.47 7.50
N PRO A 420 19.06 6.35 8.03
CA PRO A 420 18.69 6.24 9.42
C PRO A 420 19.93 6.40 10.31
N GLN A 421 19.87 7.28 11.32
CA GLN A 421 20.99 7.49 12.24
C GLN A 421 20.73 6.76 13.56
N TYR A 422 20.64 5.44 13.50
CA TYR A 422 20.44 4.61 14.70
C TYR A 422 21.57 4.83 15.70
N LEU A 423 21.26 5.44 16.84
CA LEU A 423 22.21 5.59 17.93
C LEU A 423 21.87 4.57 19.01
N ASP A 424 22.75 3.59 19.15
CA ASP A 424 22.69 2.56 20.18
C ASP A 424 23.79 2.86 21.21
N LEU A 425 23.39 3.42 22.35
CA LEU A 425 24.32 3.80 23.41
C LEU A 425 24.04 3.03 24.69
N GLU A 426 25.02 2.27 25.16
CA GLU A 426 24.98 1.57 26.43
C GLU A 426 25.87 2.24 27.49
N MET A 427 25.33 2.42 28.69
CA MET A 427 26.03 3.05 29.82
C MET A 427 25.69 2.36 31.15
N PRO A 428 26.45 2.60 32.23
CA PRO A 428 26.15 2.03 33.54
C PRO A 428 24.77 2.46 34.04
N SER A 429 23.95 1.51 34.48
CA SER A 429 22.57 1.72 34.95
C SER A 429 22.41 2.75 36.07
N GLY A 430 23.46 3.02 36.86
CA GLY A 430 23.42 3.99 37.96
C GLY A 430 23.45 5.46 37.54
N VAL A 431 23.61 5.75 36.24
CA VAL A 431 23.68 7.13 35.72
C VAL A 431 22.31 7.74 35.42
N VAL A 432 21.25 6.92 35.41
CA VAL A 432 19.86 7.35 35.26
C VAL A 432 18.98 6.72 36.35
N PRO A 433 17.84 7.35 36.72
CA PRO A 433 16.95 6.79 37.72
C PRO A 433 16.24 5.51 37.24
N GLU A 434 15.94 4.59 38.16
CA GLU A 434 15.15 3.37 37.87
C GLU A 434 13.81 3.66 37.18
N SER A 435 13.18 4.81 37.48
CA SER A 435 11.92 5.22 36.85
C SER A 435 12.04 5.47 35.35
N ALA A 436 13.25 5.76 34.86
CA ALA A 436 13.53 5.97 33.45
C ALA A 436 13.86 4.68 32.69
N VAL A 437 13.95 3.54 33.38
CA VAL A 437 14.40 2.26 32.81
C VAL A 437 13.24 1.27 32.68
N TYR A 438 12.95 0.84 31.44
CA TYR A 438 12.17 -0.35 31.17
C TYR A 438 13.03 -1.60 31.35
N ARG A 439 12.60 -2.49 32.25
CA ARG A 439 13.22 -3.80 32.42
C ARG A 439 12.42 -4.85 31.66
N PHE A 440 13.05 -5.46 30.65
CA PHE A 440 12.44 -6.60 29.99
C PHE A 440 12.23 -7.73 31.01
N PRO A 441 11.04 -8.35 31.05
CA PRO A 441 10.83 -9.51 31.90
C PRO A 441 11.81 -10.62 31.51
N PRO A 442 12.26 -11.44 32.46
CA PRO A 442 13.04 -12.63 32.12
C PRO A 442 12.19 -13.53 31.21
N PRO A 443 12.81 -14.24 30.26
CA PRO A 443 12.10 -15.03 29.27
C PRO A 443 11.24 -16.07 29.94
N GLY A 444 10.12 -16.35 29.29
CA GLY A 444 9.25 -17.46 29.62
C GLY A 444 9.96 -18.81 29.49
N LEU A 445 9.32 -19.88 29.98
CA LEU A 445 9.85 -21.23 29.85
C LEU A 445 10.09 -21.64 28.38
N LEU A 446 9.24 -21.19 27.46
CA LEU A 446 9.31 -21.54 26.04
C LEU A 446 10.46 -20.83 25.31
N GLU A 447 10.66 -19.53 25.55
CA GLU A 447 11.81 -18.77 25.03
C GLU A 447 13.14 -19.33 25.55
N ARG A 448 13.19 -19.77 26.82
CA ARG A 448 14.36 -20.48 27.38
C ARG A 448 14.66 -21.80 26.70
N LEU A 449 13.67 -22.40 26.05
CA LEU A 449 13.79 -23.62 25.25
C LEU A 449 14.04 -23.30 23.76
N GLY A 450 14.20 -22.02 23.39
CA GLY A 450 14.43 -21.58 22.00
C GLY A 450 13.17 -21.55 21.13
N ILE A 451 11.98 -21.43 21.73
CA ILE A 451 10.70 -21.35 21.02
C ILE A 451 10.15 -19.93 21.19
N ASP A 452 10.30 -19.11 20.15
CA ASP A 452 9.67 -17.79 20.06
C ASP A 452 8.19 -17.86 19.62
N GLU A 453 7.50 -16.72 19.64
CA GLU A 453 6.07 -16.63 19.33
C GLU A 453 5.77 -16.97 17.86
N ASP A 454 6.64 -16.58 16.92
CA ASP A 454 6.48 -16.87 15.49
C ASP A 454 6.60 -18.37 15.20
N THR A 455 7.56 -19.01 15.86
CA THR A 455 7.78 -20.47 15.82
C THR A 455 6.56 -21.21 16.37
N ALA A 456 5.99 -20.75 17.49
CA ALA A 456 4.79 -21.34 18.07
C ALA A 456 3.55 -21.16 17.16
N MET A 457 3.40 -19.99 16.53
CA MET A 457 2.32 -19.71 15.58
C MET A 457 2.41 -20.61 14.35
N LEU A 458 3.60 -20.77 13.77
CA LEU A 458 3.83 -21.65 12.62
C LEU A 458 3.43 -23.10 12.92
N PHE A 459 3.83 -23.64 14.09
CA PHE A 459 3.42 -24.99 14.50
C PHE A 459 1.90 -25.11 14.68
N SER A 460 1.23 -24.06 15.14
CA SER A 460 -0.22 -24.05 15.30
C SER A 460 -0.97 -24.06 13.96
N CYS A 461 -0.47 -23.29 12.97
CA CYS A 461 -1.02 -23.27 11.60
C CYS A 461 -0.84 -24.63 10.91
N ILE A 462 0.34 -25.24 11.04
CA ILE A 462 0.61 -26.58 10.49
C ILE A 462 -0.31 -27.63 11.14
N ALA A 463 -0.48 -27.58 12.47
CA ALA A 463 -1.38 -28.49 13.19
C ALA A 463 -2.85 -28.29 12.77
N PHE A 464 -3.27 -27.05 12.53
CA PHE A 464 -4.61 -26.71 12.06
C PHE A 464 -4.85 -27.25 10.63
N ILE A 465 -3.95 -26.98 9.69
CA ILE A 465 -4.05 -27.48 8.31
C ILE A 465 -4.04 -29.02 8.28
N ALA A 466 -3.14 -29.65 9.04
CA ALA A 466 -3.10 -31.10 9.18
C ALA A 466 -4.42 -31.65 9.76
N GLY A 467 -4.99 -30.97 10.75
CA GLY A 467 -6.30 -31.28 11.32
C GLY A 467 -7.43 -31.20 10.29
N VAL A 468 -7.46 -30.13 9.47
CA VAL A 468 -8.44 -29.96 8.38
C VAL A 468 -8.30 -31.08 7.35
N ILE A 469 -7.08 -31.44 6.95
CA ILE A 469 -6.83 -32.54 5.99
C ILE A 469 -7.27 -33.89 6.58
N VAL A 470 -6.97 -34.17 7.85
CA VAL A 470 -7.39 -35.41 8.51
C VAL A 470 -8.91 -35.50 8.62
N VAL A 471 -9.59 -34.40 8.98
CA VAL A 471 -11.05 -34.35 9.05
C VAL A 471 -11.68 -34.45 7.66
N SER A 472 -11.14 -33.76 6.66
CA SER A 472 -11.66 -33.79 5.28
C SER A 472 -11.50 -35.18 4.67
N THR A 473 -10.35 -35.85 4.88
CA THR A 473 -10.11 -37.22 4.41
C THR A 473 -10.98 -38.24 5.16
N TYR A 474 -11.18 -38.07 6.47
CA TYR A 474 -12.10 -38.91 7.25
C TYR A 474 -13.56 -38.75 6.78
N GLN A 475 -14.02 -37.51 6.56
CA GLN A 475 -15.35 -37.24 6.02
C GLN A 475 -15.52 -37.76 4.59
N ALA A 476 -14.51 -37.58 3.72
CA ALA A 476 -14.54 -38.11 2.36
C ALA A 476 -14.63 -39.64 2.34
N ARG A 477 -13.94 -40.33 3.26
CA ARG A 477 -14.06 -41.79 3.44
C ARG A 477 -15.43 -42.20 3.96
N ARG A 478 -16.05 -41.43 4.86
CA ARG A 478 -17.45 -41.64 5.28
C ARG A 478 -18.45 -41.44 4.14
N ARG A 479 -18.26 -40.42 3.29
CA ARG A 479 -19.10 -40.17 2.10
C ARG A 479 -18.98 -41.30 1.07
N LYS A 480 -17.80 -41.89 0.90
CA LYS A 480 -17.60 -43.08 0.03
C LYS A 480 -18.32 -44.34 0.52
N MET A 481 -18.75 -44.41 1.80
CA MET A 481 -19.58 -45.52 2.31
C MET A 481 -21.09 -45.28 2.14
N GLN A 482 -21.52 -44.14 1.58
CA GLN A 482 -22.93 -43.82 1.30
C GLN A 482 -23.30 -43.87 -0.20
N TYR A 483 -22.37 -44.22 -1.09
CA TYR A 483 -22.67 -44.48 -2.49
C TYR A 483 -22.33 -45.92 -2.84
N PHE A 484 -23.34 -46.81 -2.79
CA PHE A 484 -23.24 -48.07 -3.50
C PHE A 484 -23.26 -47.78 -5.01
N PRO A 485 -22.32 -48.31 -5.81
CA PRO A 485 -22.35 -48.12 -7.26
C PRO A 485 -23.63 -48.73 -7.84
N PRO A 486 -24.27 -48.10 -8.85
CA PRO A 486 -25.45 -48.65 -9.49
C PRO A 486 -25.13 -50.00 -10.14
N LYS A 487 -25.80 -51.07 -9.69
CA LYS A 487 -25.80 -52.37 -10.38
C LYS A 487 -26.81 -52.30 -11.52
N ILE A 488 -26.33 -52.11 -12.74
CA ILE A 488 -27.13 -52.31 -13.95
C ILE A 488 -27.19 -53.81 -14.24
N LYS A 489 -28.38 -54.38 -14.08
CA LYS A 489 -28.74 -55.73 -14.52
C LYS A 489 -29.32 -55.57 -15.93
N ILE A 490 -28.55 -55.90 -16.97
CA ILE A 490 -29.08 -55.99 -18.34
C ILE A 490 -29.53 -57.44 -18.55
N GLU A 491 -30.83 -57.68 -18.36
CA GLU A 491 -31.54 -58.74 -19.06
C GLU A 491 -31.66 -58.32 -20.53
N GLY A 492 -30.68 -58.73 -21.32
CA GLY A 492 -30.66 -58.58 -22.77
C GLY A 492 -30.65 -59.94 -23.44
N HIS A 493 -31.72 -60.71 -23.29
CA HIS A 493 -31.98 -61.86 -24.15
C HIS A 493 -32.43 -61.34 -25.53
N GLY A 494 -31.46 -60.96 -26.35
CA GLY A 494 -31.62 -60.73 -27.77
C GLY A 494 -31.51 -62.05 -28.53
N ILE A 495 -32.64 -62.52 -29.03
CA ILE A 495 -32.81 -63.71 -29.88
C ILE A 495 -31.83 -63.70 -31.07
N LYS A 496 -30.90 -64.66 -31.11
CA LYS A 496 -30.16 -65.01 -32.33
C LYS A 496 -30.80 -66.25 -32.96
N ARG A 497 -31.63 -66.04 -33.99
CA ARG A 497 -32.17 -67.11 -34.84
C ARG A 497 -31.06 -67.60 -35.78
N GLY A 498 -30.94 -68.91 -35.96
CA GLY A 498 -30.14 -69.51 -37.03
C GLY A 498 -28.99 -70.44 -36.61
N LEU A 499 -28.77 -70.67 -35.31
CA LEU A 499 -27.83 -71.69 -34.85
C LEU A 499 -28.59 -72.98 -34.55
N THR A 500 -28.10 -74.10 -35.09
CA THR A 500 -28.59 -75.43 -34.72
C THR A 500 -28.19 -75.77 -33.28
N ALA A 501 -28.90 -76.71 -32.63
CA ALA A 501 -28.59 -77.13 -31.26
C ALA A 501 -27.11 -77.51 -31.07
N VAL A 502 -26.52 -78.09 -32.12
CA VAL A 502 -25.11 -78.50 -32.16
C VAL A 502 -24.17 -77.31 -32.17
N GLU A 503 -24.45 -76.27 -32.96
CA GLU A 503 -23.60 -75.07 -33.03
C GLU A 503 -23.71 -74.22 -31.75
N ALA A 504 -24.89 -74.18 -31.14
CA ALA A 504 -25.10 -73.52 -29.84
C ALA A 504 -24.35 -74.25 -28.71
N ALA A 505 -24.34 -75.57 -28.72
CA ALA A 505 -23.60 -76.39 -27.75
C ALA A 505 -22.08 -76.19 -27.85
N ILE A 506 -21.54 -76.10 -29.07
CA ILE A 506 -20.12 -75.82 -29.30
C ILE A 506 -19.77 -74.40 -28.82
N LEU A 507 -20.56 -73.39 -29.18
CA LEU A 507 -20.28 -72.01 -28.81
C LEU A 507 -20.33 -71.77 -27.29
N MET A 508 -21.22 -72.48 -26.60
CA MET A 508 -21.37 -72.38 -25.15
C MET A 508 -20.45 -73.32 -24.37
N GLU A 509 -19.67 -74.16 -25.07
CA GLU A 509 -18.85 -75.24 -24.49
C GLU A 509 -19.62 -76.13 -23.50
N GLN A 510 -20.91 -76.37 -23.79
CA GLN A 510 -21.76 -77.23 -22.97
C GLN A 510 -22.16 -78.48 -23.75
N PRO A 511 -22.34 -79.63 -23.07
CA PRO A 511 -22.77 -80.85 -23.73
C PRO A 511 -24.19 -80.68 -24.31
N LEU A 512 -24.43 -81.32 -25.47
CA LEU A 512 -25.61 -81.10 -26.31
C LEU A 512 -26.95 -81.34 -25.58
N ASP A 513 -26.96 -82.23 -24.58
CA ASP A 513 -28.13 -82.55 -23.75
C ASP A 513 -28.53 -81.41 -22.80
N LYS A 514 -27.67 -80.42 -22.60
CA LYS A 514 -27.94 -79.20 -21.82
C LYS A 514 -28.48 -78.05 -22.67
N VAL A 515 -28.58 -78.22 -23.99
CA VAL A 515 -29.02 -77.19 -24.94
C VAL A 515 -30.32 -77.62 -25.60
N MET A 516 -31.44 -76.98 -25.21
CA MET A 516 -32.72 -77.11 -25.90
C MET A 516 -32.89 -75.93 -26.87
N THR A 517 -33.10 -76.23 -28.15
CA THR A 517 -33.45 -75.24 -29.18
C THR A 517 -34.90 -74.81 -29.15
#